data_AF-A0A8T1A8V7-F1
#
_entry.id   AF-A0A8T1A8V7-F1
#
_cell.length_a   1.000
_cell.length_b   1.000
_cell.length_c   1.000
_cell.angle_alpha   90.00
_cell.angle_beta   90.00
_cell.angle_gamma   90.00
#
_symmetry.space_group_name_H-M   'P 1'
#
loop_
_entity.id
_entity.type
_entity.pdbx_description
1 polymer ?
#
loop_
_entity_poly.entity_id
_entity_poly.type
_entity_poly.pdbx_seq_one_letter_code
_entity_poly.pdbx_strand_id
1 'polypeptide(L)'
;MKMLDISNYVPAGTSYVKYLTTYLGGCKCDDKIRCVCGLGKGLFPYEYITALNVLNQTTIPPKSAFDSKLRGTSITGDDYERVKFVWGSYDMKSIKDLLIWYNNLDVVPFIKAIKAQRELFKRFDLDMFADGVSLPGLSEKVMYQTCFNNLQYPDKKPANAFQFPAKRMGGYKIQDAKAK
;
A
#
# COMPACT_ATOMS: atom_id res chain seq x y z
N MET A 1 7.64 4.81 15.38
CA MET A 1 7.09 4.18 14.16
C MET A 1 6.76 5.29 13.16
N LYS A 2 7.27 5.25 11.93
CA LYS A 2 6.91 6.21 10.87
C LYS A 2 5.96 5.50 9.90
N MET A 3 4.80 6.09 9.62
CA MET A 3 3.93 5.63 8.53
C MET A 3 4.41 6.27 7.22
N LEU A 4 4.52 5.46 6.17
CA LEU A 4 4.91 5.89 4.84
C LEU A 4 3.79 5.52 3.86
N ASP A 5 3.56 6.40 2.89
CA ASP A 5 2.61 6.15 1.81
C ASP A 5 3.37 5.77 0.55
N ILE A 6 3.08 4.57 0.02
CA ILE A 6 3.69 4.05 -1.21
C ILE A 6 3.35 4.92 -2.43
N SER A 7 2.24 5.66 -2.39
CA SER A 7 1.80 6.54 -3.47
C SER A 7 2.86 7.61 -3.80
N ASN A 8 3.64 8.05 -2.80
CA ASN A 8 4.74 8.99 -2.98
C ASN A 8 5.93 8.39 -3.74
N TYR A 9 6.00 7.07 -3.87
CA TYR A 9 7.10 6.34 -4.50
C TYR A 9 6.72 5.78 -5.88
N VAL A 10 5.54 6.14 -6.39
CA VAL A 10 5.07 5.71 -7.72
C VAL A 10 4.58 6.92 -8.52
N PRO A 11 4.57 6.85 -9.87
CA PRO A 11 3.99 7.90 -10.69
C PRO A 11 2.52 8.16 -10.34
N ALA A 12 2.10 9.42 -10.43
CA ALA A 12 0.71 9.80 -10.24
C ALA A 12 -0.21 9.01 -11.19
N GLY A 13 -1.38 8.59 -10.68
CA GLY A 13 -2.34 7.79 -11.44
C GLY A 13 -1.97 6.30 -11.58
N THR A 14 -0.94 5.81 -10.90
CA THR A 14 -0.62 4.38 -10.87
C THR A 14 -1.67 3.63 -10.04
N SER A 15 -2.48 2.79 -10.69
CA SER A 15 -3.40 1.91 -9.98
C SER A 15 -2.66 0.76 -9.29
N TYR A 16 -3.27 0.20 -8.24
CA TYR A 16 -2.71 -0.94 -7.52
C TYR A 16 -2.42 -2.14 -8.44
N VAL A 17 -3.35 -2.47 -9.34
CA VAL A 17 -3.17 -3.56 -10.32
C VAL A 17 -1.99 -3.27 -11.26
N LYS A 18 -1.84 -2.02 -11.72
CA LYS A 18 -0.71 -1.62 -12.58
C LYS A 18 0.62 -1.72 -11.82
N TYR A 19 0.64 -1.30 -10.56
CA TYR A 19 1.81 -1.43 -9.69
C TYR A 19 2.25 -2.88 -9.55
N LEU A 20 1.33 -3.78 -9.14
CA LEU A 20 1.65 -5.21 -9.02
C LEU A 20 2.13 -5.83 -10.33
N THR A 21 1.43 -5.53 -11.43
CA THR A 21 1.76 -6.07 -12.76
C THR A 21 3.17 -5.65 -13.21
N THR A 22 3.58 -4.41 -12.87
CA THR A 22 4.90 -3.87 -13.23
C THR A 22 6.03 -4.65 -12.54
N TYR A 23 5.87 -5.00 -11.27
CA TYR A 23 6.95 -5.62 -10.48
C TYR A 23 6.89 -7.15 -10.39
N LEU A 24 5.71 -7.75 -10.53
CA LEU A 24 5.50 -9.20 -10.35
C LEU A 24 5.09 -9.92 -11.64
N GLY A 25 4.77 -9.18 -12.70
CA GLY A 25 4.02 -9.70 -13.82
C GLY A 25 2.54 -9.89 -13.46
N GLY A 26 1.67 -9.87 -14.47
CA GLY A 26 0.24 -10.09 -14.27
C GLY A 26 -0.08 -11.54 -13.88
N CYS A 27 -1.32 -11.78 -13.45
CA CYS A 27 -1.87 -13.12 -13.35
C CYS A 27 -1.83 -13.80 -14.73
N LYS A 28 -1.19 -14.97 -14.82
CA LYS A 28 -1.06 -15.77 -16.06
C LYS A 28 -2.02 -16.97 -16.11
N CYS A 29 -2.96 -17.07 -15.19
CA CYS A 29 -3.92 -18.17 -15.19
C CYS A 29 -5.02 -17.92 -16.22
N ASP A 30 -5.24 -18.88 -17.10
CA ASP A 30 -6.33 -18.85 -18.09
C ASP A 30 -7.69 -18.94 -17.39
N ASP A 31 -7.80 -19.80 -16.38
CA ASP A 31 -8.98 -19.94 -15.54
C ASP A 31 -8.90 -19.01 -14.32
N LYS A 32 -9.65 -17.91 -14.39
CA LYS A 32 -9.76 -16.94 -13.29
C LYS A 32 -10.59 -17.45 -12.10
N ILE A 33 -11.49 -18.41 -12.32
CA ILE A 33 -12.28 -19.02 -11.25
C ILE A 33 -11.33 -19.87 -10.39
N ARG A 34 -10.51 -20.70 -11.03
CA ARG A 34 -9.60 -21.63 -10.34
C ARG A 34 -8.18 -21.12 -10.11
N CYS A 35 -7.86 -19.84 -10.36
CA CYS A 35 -6.53 -19.28 -10.01
C CYS A 35 -6.33 -19.29 -8.48
N VAL A 36 -5.23 -19.93 -8.08
CA VAL A 36 -4.60 -19.87 -6.74
C VAL A 36 -3.30 -19.05 -6.74
N CYS A 37 -3.00 -18.40 -7.86
CA CYS A 37 -1.76 -17.70 -8.16
C CYS A 37 -1.46 -16.45 -7.29
N GLY A 38 -2.38 -16.05 -6.41
CA GLY A 38 -2.19 -14.92 -5.49
C GLY A 38 -2.32 -13.53 -6.11
N LEU A 39 -2.45 -13.43 -7.44
CA LEU A 39 -2.67 -12.18 -8.19
C LEU A 39 -4.10 -12.08 -8.75
N GLY A 40 -4.96 -13.03 -8.40
CA GLY A 40 -6.37 -13.05 -8.78
C GLY A 40 -7.23 -12.16 -7.87
N LYS A 41 -8.42 -11.81 -8.33
CA LYS A 41 -9.39 -11.02 -7.54
C LYS A 41 -9.85 -11.81 -6.30
N GLY A 42 -9.77 -11.20 -5.13
CA GLY A 42 -10.40 -11.70 -3.90
C GLY A 42 -11.85 -11.19 -3.79
N LEU A 43 -12.69 -11.93 -3.07
CA LEU A 43 -14.06 -11.54 -2.74
C LEU A 43 -14.29 -11.74 -1.25
N PHE A 44 -14.91 -10.75 -0.61
CA PHE A 44 -15.21 -10.80 0.82
C PHE A 44 -16.57 -10.14 1.10
N PRO A 45 -17.42 -10.72 1.97
CA PRO A 45 -18.77 -10.24 2.21
C PRO A 45 -18.79 -9.15 3.29
N TYR A 46 -18.31 -7.95 2.96
CA TYR A 46 -18.11 -6.87 3.95
C TYR A 46 -19.34 -6.54 4.78
N GLU A 47 -20.49 -6.40 4.14
CA GLU A 47 -21.72 -5.97 4.80
C GLU A 47 -22.40 -7.09 5.59
N TYR A 48 -21.98 -8.33 5.37
CA TYR A 48 -22.41 -9.48 6.16
C TYR A 48 -21.71 -9.54 7.52
N ILE A 49 -20.50 -8.98 7.63
CA ILE A 49 -19.74 -8.97 8.88
C ILE A 49 -20.23 -7.82 9.78
N THR A 50 -21.30 -8.07 10.51
CA THR A 50 -21.89 -7.09 11.45
C THR A 50 -21.31 -7.18 12.87
N ALA A 51 -20.69 -8.31 13.21
CA ALA A 51 -20.04 -8.54 14.51
C ALA A 51 -18.91 -9.58 14.37
N LEU A 52 -17.97 -9.57 15.31
CA LEU A 52 -16.80 -10.46 15.28
C LEU A 52 -17.17 -11.95 15.34
N ASN A 53 -18.26 -12.30 16.01
CA ASN A 53 -18.74 -13.68 16.10
C ASN A 53 -19.16 -14.27 14.74
N VAL A 54 -19.55 -13.43 13.76
CA VAL A 54 -19.86 -13.86 12.40
C VAL A 54 -18.66 -14.55 11.75
N LEU A 55 -17.44 -14.11 12.07
CA LEU A 55 -16.21 -14.72 11.54
C LEU A 55 -16.04 -16.19 11.94
N ASN A 56 -16.68 -16.63 13.02
CA ASN A 56 -16.61 -18.01 13.50
C ASN A 56 -17.59 -18.96 12.77
N GLN A 57 -18.47 -18.44 11.93
CA GLN A 57 -19.38 -19.28 11.14
C GLN A 57 -18.59 -20.17 10.19
N THR A 58 -19.02 -21.42 10.08
CA THR A 58 -18.30 -22.50 9.37
C THR A 58 -18.85 -22.79 7.97
N THR A 59 -19.85 -22.03 7.54
CA THR A 59 -20.49 -22.16 6.23
C THR A 59 -20.13 -20.98 5.33
N ILE A 60 -20.00 -21.25 4.04
CA ILE A 60 -19.84 -20.19 3.03
C ILE A 60 -21.09 -19.28 3.08
N PRO A 61 -20.94 -17.95 3.22
CA PRO A 61 -22.07 -17.02 3.18
C PRO A 61 -22.84 -17.13 1.87
N PRO A 62 -24.16 -16.90 1.88
CA PRO A 62 -24.95 -16.94 0.66
C PRO A 62 -24.45 -15.91 -0.36
N LYS A 63 -24.69 -16.14 -1.65
CA LYS A 63 -24.25 -15.24 -2.73
C LYS A 63 -24.62 -13.77 -2.47
N SER A 64 -25.84 -13.52 -1.99
CA SER A 64 -26.34 -12.17 -1.66
C SER A 64 -25.56 -11.47 -0.55
N ALA A 65 -24.82 -12.19 0.28
CA ALA A 65 -23.97 -11.61 1.33
C ALA A 65 -22.75 -10.85 0.75
N PHE A 66 -22.39 -11.11 -0.50
CA PHE A 66 -21.27 -10.47 -1.19
C PHE A 66 -21.70 -9.24 -2.01
N ASP A 67 -22.98 -8.91 -2.02
CA ASP A 67 -23.49 -7.74 -2.73
C ASP A 67 -23.03 -6.45 -2.03
N SER A 68 -22.72 -5.42 -2.82
CA SER A 68 -22.30 -4.12 -2.32
C SER A 68 -23.47 -3.15 -2.40
N LYS A 69 -24.07 -2.79 -1.26
CA LYS A 69 -25.08 -1.71 -1.18
C LYS A 69 -24.46 -0.37 -1.50
N LEU A 70 -23.21 -0.14 -1.12
CA LEU A 70 -22.48 1.10 -1.45
C LEU A 70 -22.40 1.35 -2.96
N ARG A 71 -22.21 0.28 -3.76
CA ARG A 71 -22.12 0.37 -5.23
C ARG A 71 -23.42 0.00 -5.94
N GLY A 72 -24.40 -0.54 -5.22
CA GLY A 72 -25.61 -1.11 -5.80
C GLY A 72 -25.34 -2.31 -6.73
N THR A 73 -24.25 -3.07 -6.50
CA THR A 73 -23.83 -4.15 -7.41
C THR A 73 -23.89 -5.50 -6.72
N SER A 74 -24.42 -6.51 -7.41
CA SER A 74 -24.34 -7.91 -7.01
C SER A 74 -23.19 -8.64 -7.68
N ILE A 75 -22.68 -9.69 -7.02
CA ILE A 75 -21.63 -10.52 -7.62
C ILE A 75 -22.19 -11.45 -8.70
N THR A 76 -21.33 -11.85 -9.65
CA THR A 76 -21.72 -12.79 -10.71
C THR A 76 -21.82 -14.23 -10.18
N GLY A 77 -22.34 -15.15 -11.00
CA GLY A 77 -22.31 -16.59 -10.68
C GLY A 77 -20.89 -17.10 -10.57
N ASP A 78 -20.04 -16.75 -11.53
CA ASP A 78 -18.63 -17.13 -11.59
C ASP A 78 -17.82 -16.62 -10.39
N ASP A 79 -18.11 -15.40 -9.94
CA ASP A 79 -17.54 -14.84 -8.70
C ASP A 79 -17.87 -15.74 -7.48
N TYR A 80 -19.10 -16.22 -7.39
CA TYR A 80 -19.52 -17.10 -6.30
C TYR A 80 -18.92 -18.51 -6.42
N GLU A 81 -18.82 -19.06 -7.63
CA GLU A 81 -18.11 -20.33 -7.85
C GLU A 81 -16.63 -20.22 -7.47
N ARG A 82 -16.00 -19.07 -7.73
CA ARG A 82 -14.62 -18.80 -7.28
C ARG A 82 -14.52 -18.85 -5.76
N VAL A 83 -15.46 -18.25 -5.03
CA VAL A 83 -15.49 -18.31 -3.55
C VAL A 83 -15.59 -19.76 -3.06
N LYS A 84 -16.49 -20.57 -3.66
CA LYS A 84 -16.62 -22.00 -3.30
C LYS A 84 -15.34 -22.77 -3.59
N PHE A 85 -14.74 -22.53 -4.75
CA PHE A 85 -13.50 -23.18 -5.15
C PHE A 85 -12.36 -22.88 -4.17
N VAL A 86 -12.15 -21.61 -3.79
CA VAL A 86 -11.07 -21.25 -2.86
C VAL A 86 -11.36 -21.74 -1.44
N TRP A 87 -12.63 -21.73 -1.02
CA TRP A 87 -13.02 -22.28 0.29
C TRP A 87 -12.60 -23.75 0.41
N GLY A 88 -12.89 -24.56 -0.62
CA GLY A 88 -12.46 -25.96 -0.66
C GLY A 88 -10.95 -26.13 -0.85
N SER A 89 -10.34 -25.36 -1.77
CA SER A 89 -8.92 -25.51 -2.13
C SER A 89 -7.96 -25.17 -1.00
N TYR A 90 -8.35 -24.22 -0.14
CA TYR A 90 -7.58 -23.82 1.05
C TYR A 90 -8.08 -24.49 2.33
N ASP A 91 -9.00 -25.45 2.23
CA ASP A 91 -9.61 -26.18 3.36
C ASP A 91 -10.13 -25.25 4.48
N MET A 92 -10.79 -24.16 4.09
CA MET A 92 -11.27 -23.13 5.01
C MET A 92 -12.34 -23.72 5.94
N LYS A 93 -12.21 -23.44 7.24
CA LYS A 93 -13.14 -23.93 8.28
C LYS A 93 -14.12 -22.87 8.72
N SER A 94 -13.81 -21.60 8.47
CA SER A 94 -14.59 -20.47 8.94
C SER A 94 -14.47 -19.25 8.02
N ILE A 95 -15.40 -18.30 8.17
CA ILE A 95 -15.33 -17.01 7.47
C ILE A 95 -14.04 -16.26 7.83
N LYS A 96 -13.49 -16.47 9.04
CA LYS A 96 -12.17 -15.95 9.44
C LYS A 96 -11.06 -16.40 8.49
N ASP A 97 -11.08 -17.66 8.03
CA ASP A 97 -10.07 -18.16 7.10
C ASP A 97 -10.19 -17.49 5.74
N LEU A 98 -11.43 -17.25 5.29
CA LEU A 98 -11.70 -16.46 4.09
C LEU A 98 -11.20 -15.01 4.22
N LEU A 99 -11.37 -14.38 5.38
CA LEU A 99 -10.84 -13.04 5.66
C LEU A 99 -9.31 -13.02 5.61
N ILE A 100 -8.65 -13.99 6.24
CA ILE A 100 -7.19 -14.12 6.22
C ILE A 100 -6.68 -14.28 4.79
N TRP A 101 -7.31 -15.17 4.01
CA TRP A 101 -6.98 -15.37 2.61
C TRP A 101 -7.17 -14.09 1.79
N TYR A 102 -8.32 -13.42 1.94
CA TYR A 102 -8.62 -12.17 1.25
C TYR A 102 -7.56 -11.09 1.53
N ASN A 103 -7.20 -10.88 2.82
CA ASN A 103 -6.19 -9.90 3.18
C ASN A 103 -4.79 -10.28 2.66
N ASN A 104 -4.46 -11.58 2.65
CA ASN A 104 -3.18 -12.04 2.13
C ASN A 104 -3.07 -11.85 0.61
N LEU A 105 -4.17 -11.92 -0.15
CA LEU A 105 -4.17 -11.59 -1.57
C LEU A 105 -3.76 -10.13 -1.83
N ASP A 106 -4.09 -9.21 -0.94
CA ASP A 106 -3.64 -7.82 -1.06
C ASP A 106 -2.21 -7.65 -0.50
N VAL A 107 -1.94 -8.11 0.73
CA VAL A 107 -0.69 -7.80 1.43
C VAL A 107 0.52 -8.53 0.84
N VAL A 108 0.41 -9.81 0.50
CA VAL A 108 1.58 -10.61 0.08
C VAL A 108 2.15 -10.13 -1.26
N PRO A 109 1.35 -9.92 -2.33
CA PRO A 109 1.85 -9.34 -3.56
C PRO A 109 2.39 -7.92 -3.35
N PHE A 110 1.73 -7.12 -2.53
CA PHE A 110 2.18 -5.76 -2.26
C PHE A 110 3.60 -5.72 -1.67
N ILE A 111 3.88 -6.55 -0.65
CA ILE A 111 5.22 -6.66 -0.06
C ILE A 111 6.24 -7.13 -1.09
N LYS A 112 5.90 -8.11 -1.94
CA LYS A 112 6.79 -8.61 -2.99
C LYS A 112 7.12 -7.50 -4.00
N ALA A 113 6.13 -6.72 -4.42
CA ALA A 113 6.31 -5.60 -5.34
C ALA A 113 7.19 -4.49 -4.73
N ILE A 114 6.96 -4.15 -3.45
CA ILE A 114 7.82 -3.19 -2.72
C ILE A 114 9.26 -3.67 -2.66
N LYS A 115 9.50 -4.95 -2.36
CA LYS A 115 10.86 -5.51 -2.31
C LYS A 115 11.53 -5.38 -3.67
N ALA A 116 10.85 -5.77 -4.75
CA ALA A 116 11.37 -5.64 -6.11
C ALA A 116 11.67 -4.19 -6.48
N GLN A 117 10.80 -3.24 -6.12
CA GLN A 117 11.04 -1.81 -6.32
C GLN A 117 12.26 -1.31 -5.54
N ARG A 118 12.41 -1.74 -4.28
CA ARG A 118 13.55 -1.34 -3.43
C ARG A 118 14.88 -1.83 -3.99
N GLU A 119 14.92 -2.99 -4.65
CA GLU A 119 16.14 -3.47 -5.34
C GLU A 119 16.63 -2.54 -6.45
N LEU A 120 15.76 -1.69 -7.03
CA LEU A 120 16.18 -0.69 -8.01
C LEU A 120 17.09 0.37 -7.37
N PHE A 121 16.71 0.89 -6.20
CA PHE A 121 17.44 1.95 -5.51
C PHE A 121 18.67 1.45 -4.78
N LYS A 122 18.67 0.20 -4.33
CA LYS A 122 19.86 -0.43 -3.74
C LYS A 122 21.07 -0.45 -4.68
N ARG A 123 20.86 -0.46 -6.00
CA ARG A 123 21.95 -0.37 -7.00
C ARG A 123 22.71 0.96 -6.93
N PHE A 124 22.11 1.97 -6.33
CA PHE A 124 22.69 3.30 -6.08
C PHE A 124 23.12 3.49 -4.62
N ASP A 125 23.20 2.40 -3.85
CA ASP A 125 23.45 2.42 -2.39
C ASP A 125 22.43 3.27 -1.62
N LEU A 126 21.17 3.26 -2.08
CA LEU A 126 20.06 3.97 -1.44
C LEU A 126 19.03 2.99 -0.89
N ASP A 127 18.58 3.25 0.33
CA ASP A 127 17.35 2.68 0.86
C ASP A 127 16.15 3.54 0.46
N MET A 128 15.25 2.95 -0.32
CA MET A 128 14.05 3.62 -0.83
C MET A 128 13.24 4.37 0.25
N PHE A 129 13.16 3.84 1.47
CA PHE A 129 12.28 4.39 2.52
C PHE A 129 13.01 5.24 3.55
N ALA A 130 14.32 5.03 3.73
CA ALA A 130 15.13 5.80 4.66
C ALA A 130 15.78 7.03 3.99
N ASP A 131 16.18 6.90 2.72
CA ASP A 131 16.94 7.93 2.03
C ASP A 131 16.08 8.93 1.27
N GLY A 132 14.83 8.62 0.96
CA GLY A 132 13.92 9.55 0.31
C GLY A 132 12.52 9.45 0.90
N VAL A 133 11.82 10.58 0.95
CA VAL A 133 10.40 10.62 1.35
C VAL A 133 9.46 10.35 0.17
N SER A 134 10.00 10.39 -1.05
CA SER A 134 9.27 10.24 -2.32
C SER A 134 10.20 9.80 -3.45
N LEU A 135 9.62 9.33 -4.54
CA LEU A 135 10.33 8.95 -5.77
C LEU A 135 11.19 10.10 -6.34
N PRO A 136 10.69 11.35 -6.47
CA PRO A 136 11.53 12.47 -6.90
C PRO A 136 12.74 12.73 -6.00
N GLY A 137 12.59 12.61 -4.66
CA GLY A 137 13.71 12.79 -3.74
C GLY A 137 14.79 11.71 -3.88
N LEU A 138 14.39 10.46 -4.17
CA LEU A 138 15.33 9.40 -4.50
C LEU A 138 16.01 9.66 -5.85
N SER A 139 15.25 10.05 -6.87
CA SER A 139 15.77 10.37 -8.20
C SER A 139 16.77 11.53 -8.16
N GLU A 140 16.52 12.55 -7.34
CA GLU A 140 17.45 13.66 -7.12
C GLU A 140 18.78 13.15 -6.52
N LYS A 141 18.73 12.28 -5.51
CA LYS A 141 19.95 11.67 -4.94
C LYS A 141 20.74 10.88 -5.97
N VAL A 142 20.05 10.07 -6.77
CA VAL A 142 20.67 9.31 -7.87
C VAL A 142 21.31 10.26 -8.88
N MET A 143 20.62 11.35 -9.27
CA MET A 143 21.16 12.36 -10.18
C MET A 143 22.45 13.01 -9.63
N TYR A 144 22.51 13.35 -8.34
CA TYR A 144 23.73 13.90 -7.75
C TYR A 144 24.88 12.90 -7.74
N GLN A 145 24.62 11.61 -7.50
CA GLN A 145 25.64 10.57 -7.55
C GLN A 145 26.18 10.32 -8.98
N THR A 146 25.33 10.40 -10.00
CA THR A 146 25.70 10.05 -11.38
C THR A 146 26.25 11.22 -12.19
N CYS A 147 25.62 12.40 -12.11
CA CYS A 147 25.94 13.53 -12.97
C CYS A 147 26.94 14.52 -12.33
N PHE A 148 27.08 14.47 -11.00
CA PHE A 148 27.76 15.51 -10.23
C PHE A 148 28.86 14.94 -9.31
N ASN A 149 29.56 13.91 -9.79
CA ASN A 149 30.69 13.29 -9.10
C ASN A 149 31.84 14.25 -8.75
N ASN A 150 31.94 15.39 -9.42
CA ASN A 150 32.96 16.41 -9.20
C ASN A 150 32.52 17.53 -8.24
N LEU A 151 31.27 17.52 -7.74
CA LEU A 151 30.82 18.52 -6.79
C LEU A 151 31.43 18.26 -5.42
N GLN A 152 31.98 19.30 -4.80
CA GLN A 152 32.35 19.25 -3.39
C GLN A 152 31.10 19.37 -2.53
N TYR A 153 30.87 18.36 -1.70
CA TYR A 153 29.85 18.47 -0.66
C TYR A 153 30.23 19.61 0.30
N PRO A 154 29.25 20.45 0.70
CA PRO A 154 29.49 21.41 1.76
C PRO A 154 29.89 20.68 3.04
N ASP A 155 30.75 21.33 3.82
CA ASP A 155 31.27 20.80 5.07
C ASP A 155 30.10 20.39 5.98
N LYS A 156 30.07 19.15 6.50
CA LYS A 156 28.98 18.63 7.35
C LYS A 156 28.91 19.27 8.74
N LYS A 157 29.55 20.43 8.93
CA LYS A 157 29.53 21.16 10.20
C LYS A 157 28.09 21.54 10.49
N PRO A 158 27.55 21.20 11.67
CA PRO A 158 26.20 21.58 12.03
C PRO A 158 26.06 23.10 11.92
N ALA A 159 25.03 23.55 11.21
CA ALA A 159 24.70 24.97 11.20
C ALA A 159 24.40 25.42 12.63
N ASN A 160 24.75 26.66 12.96
CA ASN A 160 24.32 27.25 14.22
C ASN A 160 22.80 27.19 14.28
N ALA A 161 22.27 26.62 15.37
CA ALA A 161 20.84 26.55 15.59
C ALA A 161 20.25 27.96 15.43
N PHE A 162 19.20 28.09 14.62
CA PHE A 162 18.56 29.38 14.40
C PHE A 162 18.05 29.91 15.74
N GLN A 163 18.67 30.98 16.23
CA GLN A 163 18.25 31.67 17.44
C GLN A 163 17.17 32.67 17.05
N PHE A 164 15.94 32.35 17.42
CA PHE A 164 14.81 33.23 17.13
C PHE A 164 15.02 34.58 17.82
N PRO A 165 15.08 35.73 17.09
CA PRO A 165 15.33 37.01 17.74
C PRO A 165 14.23 37.35 18.74
N ALA A 166 14.61 37.67 19.99
CA ALA A 166 13.66 37.96 21.07
C ALA A 166 12.63 39.04 20.68
N LYS A 167 13.07 40.07 19.96
CA LYS A 167 12.22 41.14 19.42
C LYS A 167 11.13 40.61 18.48
N ARG A 168 11.47 39.65 17.61
CA ARG A 168 10.53 39.04 16.66
C ARG A 168 9.53 38.14 17.39
N MET A 169 9.98 37.42 18.44
CA MET A 169 9.11 36.57 19.25
C MET A 169 8.10 37.41 20.04
N GLY A 170 8.54 38.55 20.57
CA GLY A 170 7.66 39.54 21.19
C GLY A 170 6.62 40.09 20.20
N GLY A 171 7.03 40.34 18.95
CA GLY A 171 6.13 40.74 17.87
C GLY A 171 4.98 39.75 17.63
N TYR A 172 5.29 38.44 17.56
CA TYR A 172 4.25 37.41 17.39
C TYR A 172 3.28 37.34 18.57
N LYS A 173 3.79 37.43 19.81
CA LYS A 173 2.93 37.47 21.00
C LYS A 173 1.97 38.67 20.99
N ILE A 174 2.44 39.83 20.51
CA ILE A 174 1.61 41.04 20.38
C ILE A 174 0.57 40.87 19.25
N GLN A 175 0.95 40.26 18.12
CA GLN A 175 0.01 39.97 17.04
C GLN A 175 -1.10 39.01 17.50
N ASP A 176 -0.76 37.92 18.19
CA ASP A 176 -1.72 36.97 18.77
C ASP A 176 -2.66 37.65 19.77
N ALA A 177 -2.16 38.57 20.58
CA ALA A 177 -2.98 39.34 21.53
C ALA A 177 -3.95 40.32 20.83
N LYS A 178 -3.57 40.85 19.66
CA LYS A 178 -4.43 41.76 18.86
C LYS A 178 -5.45 41.03 17.99
N ALA A 179 -5.25 39.74 17.74
CA ALA A 179 -6.15 38.91 16.94
C ALA A 179 -7.30 38.29 17.76
N LYS A 180 -7.31 38.48 19.08
CA LYS A 180 -8.42 38.17 19.99
C LYS A 180 -9.28 39.41 20.20
#